data_AF-A0A1I3Q3U8-F1
#
_entry.id   AF-A0A1I3Q3U8-F1
#
_cell.length_a   1.000
_cell.length_b   1.000
_cell.length_c   1.000
_cell.angle_alpha   90.00
_cell.angle_beta   90.00
_cell.angle_gamma   90.00
#
_symmetry.space_group_name_H-M   'P 1'
#
loop_
_entity.id
_entity.type
_entity.pdbx_description
1 polymer ?
#
loop_
_entity_poly.entity_id
_entity_poly.type
_entity_poly.pdbx_seq_one_letter_code
_entity_poly.pdbx_strand_id
1 'polypeptide(L)'
;MTSSDDGYVHDPSEFDDDGDRREDDEEWVDEPDHSEPVDREFDWRGWVLVAVMGLAFIVSPAMILLVPPGLEYRFALIVLPLFPAALLAITAVWATTRP
;
A
#
# COMPACT_ATOMS: atom_id res chain seq x y z
N MET A 1 -13.53 13.35 17.07
CA MET A 1 -13.98 11.97 16.78
C MET A 1 -15.49 12.01 16.82
N THR A 2 -16.14 11.98 15.65
CA THR A 2 -17.54 11.60 15.54
C THR A 2 -17.54 10.35 14.69
N SER A 3 -17.82 9.22 15.31
CA SER A 3 -18.11 7.97 14.61
C SER A 3 -19.53 8.17 14.10
N SER A 4 -19.72 8.34 12.80
CA SER A 4 -21.06 8.25 12.21
C SER A 4 -21.45 6.78 12.24
N ASP A 5 -22.10 6.42 13.34
CA ASP A 5 -22.75 5.14 13.56
C ASP A 5 -24.08 5.16 12.78
N ASP A 6 -24.00 5.31 11.45
CA ASP A 6 -25.14 5.04 10.57
C ASP A 6 -25.21 3.52 10.41
N GLY A 7 -25.55 2.87 11.52
CA GLY A 7 -25.79 1.45 11.61
C GLY A 7 -26.81 1.08 10.54
N TYR A 8 -26.43 0.20 9.64
CA TYR A 8 -27.29 -0.30 8.59
C TYR A 8 -28.57 -0.88 9.20
N VAL A 9 -29.68 -0.13 9.13
CA VAL A 9 -30.99 -0.56 9.58
C VAL A 9 -31.73 -1.08 8.35
N HIS A 10 -32.03 -2.38 8.35
CA HIS A 10 -32.99 -2.92 7.39
C HIS A 10 -34.37 -2.37 7.71
N ASP A 11 -34.85 -1.43 6.88
CA ASP A 11 -36.24 -1.01 6.91
C ASP A 11 -37.07 -1.93 5.99
N PRO A 12 -37.94 -2.79 6.55
CA PRO A 12 -38.78 -3.67 5.73
C PRO A 12 -39.80 -2.90 4.88
N SER A 13 -40.01 -1.61 5.14
CA SER A 13 -40.88 -0.75 4.34
C SER A 13 -40.24 -0.26 3.04
N GLU A 14 -38.94 -0.51 2.81
CA GLU A 14 -38.29 -0.25 1.51
C GLU A 14 -38.62 -1.33 0.44
N PHE A 15 -39.27 -2.43 0.81
CA PHE A 15 -39.50 -3.57 -0.09
C PHE A 15 -40.99 -3.82 -0.33
N ASP A 16 -41.36 -4.02 -1.58
CA ASP A 16 -42.73 -4.39 -1.98
C ASP A 16 -43.11 -5.80 -1.52
N ASP A 17 -44.42 -6.12 -1.56
CA ASP A 17 -44.96 -7.42 -1.12
C ASP A 17 -44.33 -8.61 -1.88
N ASP A 18 -43.78 -8.37 -3.07
CA ASP A 18 -43.04 -9.36 -3.88
C ASP A 18 -41.55 -9.47 -3.52
N GLY A 19 -41.05 -8.62 -2.61
CA GLY A 19 -39.69 -8.61 -2.09
C GLY A 19 -38.70 -7.76 -2.90
N ASP A 20 -39.16 -7.04 -3.92
CA ASP A 20 -38.34 -6.11 -4.69
C ASP A 20 -38.20 -4.77 -3.97
N ARG A 21 -37.03 -4.13 -4.07
CA ARG A 21 -36.80 -2.80 -3.48
C ARG A 21 -37.67 -1.78 -4.22
N ARG A 22 -38.47 -1.01 -3.48
CA ARG A 22 -39.24 0.11 -4.01
C ARG A 22 -38.26 1.11 -4.63
N GLU A 23 -38.45 1.37 -5.92
CA GLU A 23 -37.74 2.43 -6.64
C GLU A 23 -38.40 3.77 -6.30
N ASP A 24 -38.29 4.21 -5.04
CA ASP A 24 -38.46 5.63 -4.77
C ASP A 24 -37.24 6.34 -5.36
N ASP A 25 -37.49 7.43 -6.11
CA ASP A 25 -36.49 8.32 -6.71
C ASP A 25 -35.68 9.05 -5.61
N GLU A 26 -35.02 8.30 -4.73
CA GLU A 26 -33.95 8.81 -3.91
C GLU A 26 -32.78 9.08 -4.85
N GLU A 27 -32.69 10.34 -5.25
CA GLU A 27 -31.48 10.97 -5.79
C GLU A 27 -30.27 10.32 -5.12
N TRP A 28 -29.56 9.47 -5.87
CA TRP A 28 -28.36 8.79 -5.40
C TRP A 28 -27.42 9.84 -4.82
N VAL A 29 -27.43 9.98 -3.49
CA VAL A 29 -26.61 10.94 -2.78
C VAL A 29 -25.18 10.44 -2.91
N ASP A 30 -24.45 11.09 -3.82
CA ASP A 30 -23.04 10.91 -4.12
C ASP A 30 -22.66 9.44 -4.37
N GLU A 31 -22.66 9.05 -5.66
CA GLU A 31 -21.69 8.04 -6.11
C GLU A 31 -20.34 8.48 -5.49
N PRO A 32 -19.71 7.67 -4.63
CA PRO A 32 -18.46 8.06 -4.02
C PRO A 32 -17.55 8.45 -5.17
N ASP A 33 -16.98 9.66 -5.11
CA ASP A 33 -15.98 10.16 -6.05
C ASP A 33 -14.81 9.17 -6.05
N HIS A 34 -15.00 8.09 -6.80
CA HIS A 34 -14.00 7.13 -7.15
C HIS A 34 -13.14 7.93 -8.07
N SER A 35 -12.14 8.58 -7.46
CA SER A 35 -11.14 9.37 -8.12
C SER A 35 -10.87 8.67 -9.43
N GLU A 36 -11.31 9.29 -10.54
CA GLU A 36 -11.14 8.75 -11.88
C GLU A 36 -9.72 8.22 -11.98
N PRO A 37 -9.41 7.19 -12.79
CA PRO A 37 -8.04 6.72 -12.93
C PRO A 37 -7.21 7.84 -13.58
N VAL A 38 -6.86 8.85 -12.79
CA VAL A 38 -5.79 9.80 -13.00
C VAL A 38 -4.64 8.88 -13.29
N ASP A 39 -4.09 9.01 -14.49
CA ASP A 39 -2.88 8.33 -14.91
C ASP A 39 -1.82 8.59 -13.83
N ARG A 40 -1.74 7.69 -12.85
CA ARG A 40 -0.74 7.73 -11.78
C ARG A 40 0.52 7.20 -12.41
N GLU A 41 1.16 8.07 -13.17
CA GLU A 41 2.46 7.82 -13.74
C GLU A 41 3.45 7.51 -12.62
N PHE A 42 4.32 6.53 -12.86
CA PHE A 42 5.29 6.10 -11.87
C PHE A 42 6.37 7.17 -11.74
N ASP A 43 6.22 8.06 -10.76
CA ASP A 43 7.12 9.18 -10.53
C ASP A 43 8.55 8.71 -10.14
N TRP A 44 9.52 9.62 -10.21
CA TRP A 44 10.93 9.36 -9.90
C TRP A 44 11.12 8.74 -8.50
N ARG A 45 10.24 9.08 -7.55
CA ARG A 45 10.22 8.54 -6.18
C ARG A 45 9.89 7.04 -6.17
N GLY A 46 8.95 6.63 -7.02
CA GLY A 46 8.64 5.22 -7.25
C GLY A 46 9.85 4.47 -7.82
N TRP A 47 10.54 5.07 -8.80
CA TRP A 47 11.75 4.49 -9.37
C TRP A 47 12.89 4.35 -8.36
N VAL A 48 13.09 5.33 -7.47
CA VAL A 48 14.05 5.23 -6.36
C VAL A 48 13.69 4.06 -5.44
N LEU A 49 12.41 3.91 -5.08
CA LEU A 49 11.96 2.79 -4.25
C LEU A 49 12.25 1.44 -4.91
N VAL A 50 12.00 1.32 -6.22
CA VAL A 50 12.30 0.10 -7.00
C VAL A 50 13.81 -0.21 -7.00
N ALA A 51 14.66 0.81 -7.20
CA ALA A 51 16.11 0.63 -7.17
C ALA A 51 16.59 0.11 -5.80
N VAL A 52 16.06 0.67 -4.72
CA VAL A 52 16.36 0.24 -3.34
C VAL A 52 15.83 -1.16 -3.06
N MET A 53 14.66 -1.50 -3.60
CA MET A 53 14.10 -2.86 -3.51
C MET A 53 15.03 -3.88 -4.18
N GLY A 54 15.57 -3.57 -5.36
CA GLY A 54 16.58 -4.39 -6.01
C GLY A 54 17.86 -4.52 -5.16
N LEU A 55 18.32 -3.43 -4.54
CA LEU A 55 19.47 -3.46 -3.62
C LEU A 55 19.22 -4.40 -2.44
N ALA A 56 18.04 -4.33 -1.81
CA ALA A 56 17.71 -5.09 -0.61
C ALA A 56 17.51 -6.58 -0.88
N PHE A 57 16.79 -6.95 -1.96
CA PHE A 57 16.39 -8.33 -2.19
C PHE A 57 17.24 -9.08 -3.21
N ILE A 58 18.03 -8.38 -4.03
CA ILE A 58 18.85 -9.02 -5.07
C ILE A 58 20.32 -8.81 -4.76
N VAL A 59 20.76 -7.56 -4.67
CA VAL A 59 22.19 -7.24 -4.54
C VAL A 59 22.75 -7.72 -3.21
N SER A 60 22.06 -7.46 -2.10
CA SER A 60 22.52 -7.88 -0.77
C SER A 60 22.63 -9.41 -0.64
N PRO A 61 21.61 -10.22 -1.00
CA PRO A 61 21.75 -11.67 -1.00
C PRO A 61 22.82 -12.19 -1.97
N ALA A 62 22.91 -11.63 -3.18
CA ALA A 62 23.93 -12.02 -4.15
C ALA A 62 25.35 -11.76 -3.61
N MET A 63 25.57 -10.64 -2.92
CA MET A 63 26.86 -10.31 -2.33
C MET A 63 27.26 -11.32 -1.24
N ILE A 64 26.32 -11.75 -0.40
CA ILE A 64 26.56 -12.78 0.64
C ILE A 64 26.96 -14.12 0.01
N LEU A 65 26.34 -14.48 -1.11
CA LEU A 65 26.58 -15.76 -1.79
C LEU A 65 27.88 -15.78 -2.59
N LEU A 66 28.18 -14.69 -3.30
CA LEU A 66 29.31 -14.62 -4.24
C LEU A 66 30.62 -14.19 -3.58
N VAL A 67 30.54 -13.45 -2.46
CA VAL A 67 31.72 -12.97 -1.73
C VAL A 67 31.68 -13.57 -0.33
N PRO A 68 32.18 -14.82 -0.14
CA PRO A 68 32.15 -15.47 1.16
C PRO A 68 32.91 -14.63 2.19
N PRO A 69 32.25 -14.17 3.26
CA PRO A 69 32.89 -13.32 4.25
C PRO A 69 33.98 -14.08 5.03
N GLY A 70 35.07 -13.38 5.37
CA GLY A 70 36.09 -13.86 6.32
C GLY A 70 35.60 -13.89 7.78
N LEU A 71 36.51 -13.76 8.76
CA LEU A 71 36.25 -13.90 10.22
C LEU A 71 35.05 -13.10 10.77
N GLU A 72 34.52 -12.14 10.02
CA GLU A 72 33.33 -11.36 10.33
C GLU A 72 32.03 -11.83 9.63
N TYR A 73 31.93 -13.11 9.28
CA TYR A 73 30.73 -13.71 8.65
C TYR A 73 29.41 -13.33 9.34
N ARG A 74 29.41 -13.28 10.68
CA ARG A 74 28.27 -12.83 11.47
C ARG A 74 27.86 -11.37 11.20
N PHE A 75 28.84 -10.47 11.03
CA PHE A 75 28.56 -9.05 10.77
C PHE A 75 28.05 -8.86 9.35
N ALA A 76 28.60 -9.58 8.37
CA ALA A 76 28.08 -9.57 7.02
C ALA A 76 26.62 -10.06 7.00
N LEU A 77 26.32 -11.19 7.64
CA LEU A 77 24.95 -11.72 7.70
C LEU A 77 23.94 -10.80 8.41
N ILE A 78 24.39 -9.82 9.19
CA ILE A 78 23.52 -8.86 9.88
C ILE A 78 23.48 -7.55 9.10
N VAL A 79 24.63 -6.91 8.88
CA VAL A 79 24.73 -5.56 8.32
C VAL A 79 24.33 -5.53 6.85
N LEU A 80 24.78 -6.49 6.03
CA LEU A 80 24.45 -6.50 4.60
C LEU A 80 22.95 -6.58 4.34
N PRO A 81 22.13 -7.37 5.06
CA PRO A 81 20.69 -7.32 4.90
C PRO A 81 20.04 -6.18 5.69
N LEU A 82 20.54 -5.82 6.87
CA LEU A 82 19.92 -4.78 7.72
C LEU A 82 20.02 -3.38 7.11
N PHE A 83 21.19 -3.02 6.56
CA PHE A 83 21.40 -1.70 5.98
C PHE A 83 20.43 -1.38 4.83
N PRO A 84 20.33 -2.21 3.77
CA PRO A 84 19.40 -1.92 2.68
C PRO A 84 17.93 -2.07 3.11
N ALA A 85 17.62 -2.90 4.12
CA ALA A 85 16.27 -2.96 4.68
C ALA A 85 15.88 -1.65 5.39
N ALA A 86 16.79 -1.08 6.18
CA ALA A 86 16.56 0.22 6.82
C ALA A 86 16.41 1.34 5.78
N LEU A 87 17.24 1.32 4.73
CA LEU A 87 17.15 2.25 3.62
C LEU A 87 15.81 2.10 2.88
N LEU A 88 15.35 0.87 2.67
CA LEU A 88 14.05 0.56 2.07
C LEU A 88 12.89 1.10 2.92
N ALA A 89 12.93 0.91 4.24
CA ALA A 89 11.90 1.45 5.12
C ALA A 89 11.82 2.98 5.04
N ILE A 90 12.96 3.66 5.10
CA ILE A 90 13.03 5.13 5.01
C ILE A 90 12.53 5.62 3.65
N THR A 91 13.00 5.00 2.57
CA THR A 91 12.62 5.41 1.20
C THR A 91 11.17 5.08 0.89
N ALA A 92 10.59 4.01 1.45
CA ALA A 92 9.18 3.72 1.33
C ALA A 92 8.32 4.78 2.02
N VAL A 93 8.65 5.14 3.27
CA VAL A 93 7.95 6.23 3.98
C VAL A 93 8.06 7.51 3.16
N TRP A 94 9.28 7.88 2.77
CA TRP A 94 9.50 9.05 1.94
C TRP A 94 8.73 8.97 0.62
N ALA A 95 8.68 7.86 -0.10
CA ALA A 95 7.95 7.78 -1.39
C ALA A 95 6.45 8.04 -1.25
N THR A 96 5.88 7.74 -0.08
CA THR A 96 4.44 7.94 0.20
C THR A 96 4.09 9.32 0.73
N THR A 97 5.06 10.12 1.21
CA THR A 97 4.76 11.48 1.67
C THR A 97 4.44 12.38 0.48
N ARG A 98 3.22 12.90 0.36
CA ARG A 98 2.91 13.92 -0.66
C ARG A 98 3.74 15.19 -0.38
N PRO A 99 4.31 15.85 -1.40
CA PRO A 99 4.75 17.24 -1.22
C PRO A 99 3.56 18.15 -0.90
#